data_AF-A0A662M478-F1
#
_entry.id   AF-A0A662M478-F1
#
_cell.length_a   1.000
_cell.length_b   1.000
_cell.length_c   1.000
_cell.angle_alpha   90.00
_cell.angle_beta   90.00
_cell.angle_gamma   90.00
#
_symmetry.space_group_name_H-M   'P 1'
#
loop_
_entity.id
_entity.type
_entity.pdbx_description
1 polymer ?
#
loop_
_entity_poly.entity_id
_entity_poly.type
_entity_poly.pdbx_seq_one_letter_code
_entity_poly.pdbx_strand_id
1 'polypeptide(L)'
;MDVYALMDINTGFKIIRERKKILIASSCLKYKEHILSQFRDHVILLACPERDHINMIGFKLLGIIIRCKPEVINVLTVDGSMHCIALHYVVEEIQKALGESFRRGHFVYSRGEVIEIPKDVVKVSRFLARVKKLFPHSSCSGVRPKGDHEDAK
;
A
#
# COMPACT_ATOMS: atom_id res chain seq x y z
N MET A 1 -0.41 -10.65 -16.73
CA MET A 1 -0.66 -9.98 -15.44
C MET A 1 -1.47 -8.74 -15.75
N ASP A 2 -2.56 -8.52 -15.02
CA ASP A 2 -3.51 -7.45 -15.30
C ASP A 2 -3.08 -6.18 -14.51
N VAL A 3 -2.27 -5.32 -15.13
CA VAL A 3 -1.69 -4.10 -14.49
C VAL A 3 -2.26 -2.84 -15.10
N TYR A 4 -2.77 -1.94 -14.27
CA TYR A 4 -3.38 -0.67 -14.67
C TYR A 4 -2.97 0.46 -13.74
N ALA A 5 -3.01 1.70 -14.22
CA ALA A 5 -3.01 2.86 -13.32
C ALA A 5 -4.40 3.00 -12.69
N LEU A 6 -4.46 3.21 -11.37
CA LEU A 6 -5.72 3.31 -10.62
C LEU A 6 -6.65 4.39 -11.19
N MET A 7 -6.08 5.52 -11.58
CA MET A 7 -6.85 6.68 -12.03
C MET A 7 -7.41 6.50 -13.46
N ASP A 8 -6.79 5.65 -14.28
CA ASP A 8 -7.13 5.46 -15.70
C ASP A 8 -8.29 4.47 -15.92
N ILE A 9 -8.63 3.66 -14.92
CA ILE A 9 -9.76 2.71 -15.02
C ILE A 9 -11.06 3.30 -14.47
N ASN A 10 -12.22 2.86 -14.95
CA ASN A 10 -13.49 3.27 -14.35
C ASN A 10 -13.77 2.50 -13.04
N THR A 11 -14.68 3.00 -12.20
CA THR A 11 -15.01 2.37 -10.91
C THR A 11 -15.81 1.07 -11.04
N GLY A 12 -16.36 0.77 -12.22
CA GLY A 12 -17.10 -0.47 -12.51
C GLY A 12 -16.27 -1.49 -13.30
N PHE A 13 -14.93 -1.40 -13.25
CA PHE A 13 -14.04 -2.12 -14.16
C PHE A 13 -14.28 -3.63 -14.14
N LYS A 14 -14.67 -4.18 -15.30
CA LYS A 14 -15.18 -5.55 -15.45
C LYS A 14 -14.22 -6.61 -14.91
N ILE A 15 -12.93 -6.44 -15.18
CA ILE A 15 -11.88 -7.40 -14.78
C ILE A 15 -11.83 -7.56 -13.26
N ILE A 16 -12.06 -6.48 -12.50
CA ILE A 16 -12.11 -6.55 -11.02
C ILE A 16 -13.34 -7.35 -10.55
N ARG A 17 -14.47 -7.23 -11.25
CA ARG A 17 -15.68 -8.00 -10.93
C ARG A 17 -15.48 -9.50 -11.14
N GLU A 18 -14.69 -9.87 -12.16
CA GLU A 18 -14.39 -11.26 -12.50
C GLU A 18 -13.32 -11.86 -11.58
N ARG A 19 -12.23 -11.11 -11.31
CA ARG A 19 -11.09 -11.61 -10.51
C ARG A 19 -11.33 -11.55 -9.00
N LYS A 20 -12.10 -10.58 -8.52
CA LYS A 20 -12.38 -10.33 -7.09
C LYS A 20 -11.16 -10.09 -6.19
N LYS A 21 -9.94 -10.06 -6.73
CA LYS A 21 -8.70 -9.79 -5.99
C LYS A 21 -8.02 -8.56 -6.57
N ILE A 22 -7.66 -7.61 -5.71
CA ILE A 22 -7.00 -6.36 -6.08
C ILE A 22 -5.66 -6.27 -5.34
N LEU A 23 -4.62 -5.85 -6.03
CA LEU A 23 -3.40 -5.34 -5.42
C LEU A 23 -3.31 -3.84 -5.69
N ILE A 24 -3.35 -3.03 -4.65
CA ILE A 24 -2.98 -1.61 -4.73
C ILE A 24 -1.47 -1.53 -4.56
N ALA A 25 -0.74 -1.27 -5.64
CA ALA A 25 0.71 -1.20 -5.64
C ALA A 25 1.21 0.23 -5.81
N SER A 26 2.29 0.59 -5.14
CA SER A 26 2.99 1.85 -5.42
C SER A 26 3.48 1.87 -6.87
N SER A 27 3.25 2.99 -7.56
CA SER A 27 3.77 3.21 -8.91
C SER A 27 5.31 3.14 -9.01
N CYS A 28 6.02 3.29 -7.89
CA CYS A 28 7.48 3.10 -7.82
C CYS A 28 7.91 1.66 -8.15
N LEU A 29 6.99 0.69 -8.03
CA LEU A 29 7.24 -0.73 -8.32
C LEU A 29 6.91 -1.11 -9.77
N LYS A 30 6.50 -0.16 -10.62
CA LYS A 30 6.03 -0.43 -12.00
C LYS A 30 7.04 -1.22 -12.85
N TYR A 31 8.34 -1.04 -12.62
CA TYR A 31 9.40 -1.72 -13.38
C TYR A 31 9.97 -2.94 -12.63
N LYS A 32 9.41 -3.31 -11.49
CA LYS A 32 9.81 -4.49 -10.71
C LYS A 32 8.85 -5.65 -10.99
N GLU A 33 8.80 -6.10 -12.23
CA GLU A 33 7.89 -7.16 -12.67
C GLU A 33 8.04 -8.45 -11.85
N HIS A 34 9.26 -8.83 -11.49
CA HIS A 34 9.53 -9.99 -10.63
C HIS A 34 8.81 -9.91 -9.28
N ILE A 35 8.68 -8.71 -8.70
CA ILE A 35 7.93 -8.49 -7.46
C ILE A 35 6.42 -8.55 -7.71
N LEU A 36 5.94 -7.82 -8.72
CA LEU A 36 4.50 -7.80 -9.04
C LEU A 36 3.97 -9.17 -9.44
N SER A 37 4.81 -10.02 -10.06
CA SER A 37 4.45 -11.38 -10.49
C SER A 37 4.06 -12.31 -9.34
N GLN A 38 4.50 -12.01 -8.10
CA GLN A 38 4.09 -12.74 -6.89
C GLN A 38 2.58 -12.59 -6.63
N PHE A 39 1.95 -11.55 -7.19
CA PHE A 39 0.53 -11.24 -7.07
C PHE A 39 -0.22 -11.39 -8.41
N ARG A 40 0.26 -12.27 -9.31
CA ARG A 40 -0.28 -12.45 -10.67
C ARG A 40 -1.78 -12.81 -10.74
N ASP A 41 -2.36 -13.31 -9.64
CA ASP A 41 -3.78 -13.63 -9.50
C ASP A 41 -4.64 -12.42 -9.09
N HIS A 42 -4.02 -11.27 -8.84
CA HIS A 42 -4.68 -10.00 -8.53
C HIS A 42 -4.75 -9.10 -9.76
N VAL A 43 -5.77 -8.22 -9.79
CA VAL A 43 -5.75 -7.02 -10.63
C VAL A 43 -4.87 -5.99 -9.95
N ILE A 44 -3.75 -5.63 -10.58
CA ILE A 44 -2.77 -4.71 -10.02
C ILE A 44 -3.12 -3.28 -10.43
N LEU A 45 -3.39 -2.44 -9.43
CA LEU A 45 -3.69 -1.03 -9.61
C LEU A 45 -2.53 -0.20 -9.05
N LEU A 46 -1.76 0.42 -9.95
CA LEU A 46 -0.67 1.31 -9.62
C LEU A 46 -1.22 2.66 -9.16
N ALA A 47 -0.77 3.12 -8.00
CA ALA A 47 -1.14 4.41 -7.41
C ALA A 47 0.10 5.19 -6.95
N CYS A 48 0.04 6.51 -7.05
CA CYS A 48 1.13 7.41 -6.67
C CYS A 48 0.58 8.56 -5.82
N PRO A 49 0.74 8.53 -4.49
CA PRO A 49 0.29 9.61 -3.62
C PRO A 49 1.01 10.96 -3.83
N GLU A 50 2.15 10.98 -4.54
CA GLU A 50 2.82 12.22 -4.97
C GLU A 50 2.10 12.90 -6.14
N ARG A 51 1.53 12.08 -7.04
CA ARG A 51 0.84 12.56 -8.24
C ARG A 51 -0.61 12.89 -7.95
N ASP A 52 -1.29 11.96 -7.29
CA ASP A 52 -2.72 12.03 -7.01
C ASP A 52 -2.92 12.18 -5.52
N HIS A 53 -3.67 13.20 -5.11
CA HIS A 53 -3.94 13.42 -3.69
C HIS A 53 -4.58 12.17 -3.06
N ILE A 54 -4.18 11.85 -1.84
CA ILE A 54 -4.56 10.59 -1.18
C ILE A 54 -6.09 10.39 -1.07
N ASN A 55 -6.84 11.48 -0.92
CA ASN A 55 -8.31 11.45 -0.93
C ASN A 55 -8.89 11.08 -2.30
N MET A 56 -8.26 11.45 -3.41
CA MET A 56 -8.70 11.06 -4.74
C MET A 56 -8.49 9.57 -4.96
N ILE A 57 -7.31 9.07 -4.58
CA ILE A 57 -6.99 7.63 -4.56
C ILE A 57 -8.02 6.87 -3.72
N GLY A 58 -8.28 7.35 -2.49
CA GLY A 58 -9.23 6.73 -1.58
C GLY A 58 -10.66 6.73 -2.12
N PHE A 59 -11.15 7.86 -2.65
CA PHE A 59 -12.50 7.96 -3.21
C PHE A 59 -12.67 7.09 -4.46
N LYS A 60 -11.66 7.05 -5.33
CA LYS A 60 -11.63 6.15 -6.49
C LYS A 60 -11.72 4.69 -6.06
N LEU A 61 -10.89 4.30 -5.09
CA LEU A 61 -10.84 2.94 -4.57
C LEU A 61 -12.16 2.55 -3.88
N LEU A 62 -12.74 3.44 -3.06
CA LEU A 62 -14.06 3.24 -2.45
C LEU A 62 -15.13 3.01 -3.53
N GLY A 63 -15.13 3.83 -4.59
CA GLY A 63 -16.04 3.67 -5.71
C GLY A 63 -15.93 2.32 -6.40
N ILE A 64 -14.69 1.81 -6.58
CA ILE A 64 -14.40 0.47 -7.09
C ILE A 64 -14.96 -0.60 -6.15
N ILE A 65 -14.69 -0.49 -4.85
CA ILE A 65 -15.08 -1.50 -3.86
C ILE A 65 -16.61 -1.64 -3.82
N ILE A 66 -17.34 -0.53 -3.77
CA ILE A 66 -18.82 -0.54 -3.73
C ILE A 66 -19.41 -1.23 -4.97
N ARG A 67 -18.85 -0.99 -6.16
CA ARG A 67 -19.40 -1.47 -7.44
C ARG A 67 -18.94 -2.87 -7.81
N CYS A 68 -17.70 -3.20 -7.50
CA CYS A 68 -17.08 -4.44 -7.93
C CYS A 68 -17.07 -5.50 -6.84
N LYS A 69 -17.22 -5.10 -5.57
CA LYS A 69 -17.24 -5.97 -4.38
C LYS A 69 -16.11 -7.01 -4.43
N PRO A 70 -14.83 -6.57 -4.46
CA PRO A 70 -13.69 -7.48 -4.38
C PRO A 70 -13.70 -8.20 -3.03
N GLU A 71 -13.20 -9.43 -3.00
CA GLU A 71 -13.08 -10.24 -1.79
C GLU A 71 -11.75 -10.01 -1.07
N VAL A 72 -10.71 -9.66 -1.82
CA VAL A 72 -9.34 -9.44 -1.31
C VAL A 72 -8.78 -8.15 -1.89
N ILE A 73 -8.22 -7.31 -1.01
CA ILE A 73 -7.49 -6.10 -1.39
C ILE A 73 -6.17 -6.08 -0.62
N ASN A 74 -5.08 -6.31 -1.33
CA ASN A 74 -3.74 -6.23 -0.79
C ASN A 74 -3.10 -4.89 -1.13
N VAL A 75 -2.17 -4.44 -0.30
CA VAL A 75 -1.40 -3.21 -0.52
C VAL A 75 0.08 -3.57 -0.58
N LEU A 76 0.80 -3.11 -1.61
CA LEU A 76 2.24 -3.28 -1.74
C LEU A 76 2.92 -1.94 -2.01
N THR A 77 3.83 -1.53 -1.14
CA THR A 77 4.54 -0.25 -1.25
C THR A 77 6.05 -0.41 -1.19
N VAL A 78 6.79 0.65 -1.53
CA VAL A 78 8.23 0.71 -1.23
C VAL A 78 8.39 1.09 0.24
N ASP A 79 9.20 0.34 0.97
CA ASP A 79 9.51 0.61 2.37
C ASP A 79 10.21 1.97 2.55
N GLY A 80 9.98 2.64 3.68
CA GLY A 80 10.55 3.97 3.98
C GLY A 80 9.99 5.16 3.19
N SER A 81 9.15 4.97 2.16
CA SER A 81 8.55 6.08 1.42
C SER A 81 7.42 6.76 2.19
N MET A 82 7.59 8.05 2.51
CA MET A 82 6.58 8.86 3.19
C MET A 82 5.26 8.97 2.41
N HIS A 83 5.32 8.88 1.08
CA HIS A 83 4.13 8.97 0.22
C HIS A 83 3.44 7.62 0.11
N CYS A 84 4.20 6.55 -0.17
CA CYS A 84 3.61 5.24 -0.46
C CYS A 84 2.93 4.63 0.76
N ILE A 85 3.47 4.85 1.97
CA ILE A 85 2.87 4.34 3.21
C ILE A 85 1.41 4.77 3.38
N ALA A 86 1.03 5.93 2.83
CA ALA A 86 -0.33 6.44 2.89
C ALA A 86 -1.35 5.50 2.21
N LEU A 87 -0.94 4.69 1.22
CA LEU A 87 -1.82 3.70 0.58
C LEU A 87 -2.32 2.65 1.57
N HIS A 88 -1.48 2.25 2.53
CA HIS A 88 -1.90 1.33 3.59
C HIS A 88 -3.00 1.95 4.46
N TYR A 89 -2.85 3.23 4.80
CA TYR A 89 -3.80 3.96 5.62
C TYR A 89 -5.14 4.17 4.91
N VAL A 90 -5.12 4.43 3.60
CA VAL A 90 -6.34 4.54 2.80
C VAL A 90 -7.15 3.25 2.85
N VAL A 91 -6.50 2.10 2.68
CA VAL A 91 -7.19 0.81 2.72
C VAL A 91 -7.75 0.52 4.11
N GLU A 92 -7.01 0.84 5.18
CA GLU A 92 -7.52 0.71 6.56
C GLU A 92 -8.72 1.63 6.82
N GLU A 93 -8.70 2.88 6.34
CA GLU A 93 -9.79 3.84 6.55
C GLU A 93 -11.05 3.43 5.78
N ILE A 94 -10.90 2.98 4.53
CA ILE A 94 -12.03 2.45 3.74
C ILE A 94 -12.60 1.20 4.39
N GLN A 95 -11.74 0.28 4.86
CA GLN A 95 -12.19 -0.93 5.53
C GLN A 95 -13.03 -0.62 6.77
N LYS A 96 -12.59 0.36 7.57
CA LYS A 96 -13.33 0.83 8.74
C LYS A 96 -14.67 1.43 8.35
N ALA A 97 -14.70 2.26 7.29
CA ALA A 97 -15.92 2.89 6.80
C ALA A 97 -16.95 1.86 6.25
N LEU A 98 -16.47 0.74 5.71
CA LEU A 98 -17.30 -0.31 5.11
C LEU A 98 -17.57 -1.51 6.03
N GLY A 99 -17.22 -1.44 7.32
CA GLY A 99 -17.51 -2.50 8.28
C GLY A 99 -16.86 -3.85 7.94
N GLU A 100 -15.60 -3.85 7.51
CA GLU A 100 -14.82 -5.06 7.20
C GLU A 100 -15.32 -5.92 6.02
N SER A 101 -15.91 -5.29 5.01
CA SER A 101 -16.50 -5.97 3.83
C SER A 101 -15.54 -6.77 2.92
N PHE A 102 -14.22 -6.69 3.09
CA PHE A 102 -13.23 -7.44 2.29
C PHE A 102 -12.03 -7.90 3.14
N ARG A 103 -11.28 -8.91 2.69
CA ARG A 103 -10.00 -9.28 3.31
C ARG A 103 -8.89 -8.36 2.81
N ARG A 104 -7.92 -8.05 3.68
CA ARG A 104 -6.78 -7.20 3.32
C ARG A 104 -5.47 -7.67 3.93
N GLY A 105 -4.42 -7.56 3.14
CA GLY A 105 -3.02 -7.76 3.53
C GLY A 105 -2.20 -6.52 3.20
N HIS A 106 -1.11 -6.33 3.94
CA HIS A 106 -0.21 -5.20 3.79
C HIS A 106 1.19 -5.72 3.59
N PHE A 107 1.86 -5.22 2.56
CA PHE A 107 3.19 -5.66 2.17
C PHE A 107 4.06 -4.46 1.85
N VAL A 108 5.35 -4.56 2.16
CA VAL A 108 6.35 -3.59 1.74
C VAL A 108 7.45 -4.31 0.96
N TYR A 109 7.97 -3.64 -0.05
CA TYR A 109 9.18 -4.03 -0.76
C TYR A 109 10.35 -3.35 -0.09
N SER A 110 11.27 -4.15 0.46
CA SER A 110 12.47 -3.69 1.13
C SER A 110 13.64 -4.58 0.75
N ARG A 111 14.76 -3.98 0.30
CA ARG A 111 16.02 -4.69 0.00
C ARG A 111 15.88 -5.93 -0.90
N GLY A 112 14.98 -5.88 -1.90
CA GLY A 112 14.78 -6.98 -2.85
C GLY A 112 13.67 -7.96 -2.48
N GLU A 113 13.06 -7.82 -1.30
CA GLU A 113 12.10 -8.78 -0.76
C GLU A 113 10.74 -8.14 -0.51
N VAL A 114 9.69 -8.97 -0.56
CA VAL A 114 8.33 -8.59 -0.16
C VAL A 114 8.11 -9.07 1.26
N ILE A 115 7.86 -8.13 2.17
CA ILE A 115 7.68 -8.38 3.59
C ILE A 115 6.22 -8.11 3.93
N GLU A 116 5.54 -9.09 4.52
CA GLU A 116 4.19 -8.91 5.05
C GLU A 116 4.24 -8.12 6.37
N ILE A 117 3.36 -7.13 6.47
CA ILE A 117 3.25 -6.24 7.61
C ILE A 117 1.91 -6.48 8.32
N PRO A 118 1.93 -6.83 9.62
CA PRO A 118 0.71 -6.96 10.40
C PRO A 118 -0.14 -5.68 10.45
N LYS A 119 -1.46 -5.82 10.47
CA LYS A 119 -2.42 -4.69 10.45
C LYS A 119 -2.24 -3.73 11.63
N ASP A 120 -1.91 -4.27 12.80
CA ASP A 120 -1.63 -3.50 14.00
C ASP A 120 -0.34 -2.68 13.87
N VAL A 121 0.68 -3.18 13.17
CA VAL A 121 1.89 -2.43 12.83
C VAL A 121 1.55 -1.24 11.93
N VAL A 122 0.76 -1.45 10.86
CA VAL A 122 0.25 -0.35 10.00
C VAL A 122 -0.56 0.66 10.81
N LYS A 123 -1.40 0.20 11.73
CA LYS A 123 -2.17 1.11 12.58
C LYS A 123 -1.28 1.89 13.54
N VAL A 124 -0.23 1.29 14.08
CA VAL A 124 0.70 1.95 15.02
C VAL A 124 1.59 2.96 14.31
N SER A 125 2.00 2.71 13.06
CA SER A 125 2.94 3.58 12.34
C SER A 125 2.45 5.02 12.16
N ARG A 126 1.13 5.26 12.16
CA ARG A 126 0.54 6.62 12.14
C ARG A 126 0.49 7.32 13.51
N PHE A 127 0.86 6.66 14.60
CA PHE A 127 0.83 7.21 15.96
C PHE A 127 2.23 7.26 16.56
N LEU A 128 3.01 8.30 16.23
CA LEU A 128 4.40 8.46 16.68
C LEU A 128 4.55 8.41 18.22
N ALA A 129 3.56 8.92 18.97
CA ALA A 129 3.57 8.80 20.44
C ALA A 129 3.48 7.36 20.95
N ARG A 130 2.82 6.45 20.21
CA ARG A 130 2.79 5.01 20.51
C ARG A 130 4.08 4.35 20.05
N VAL A 131 4.56 4.68 18.86
CA VAL A 131 5.85 4.20 18.32
C VAL A 131 6.98 4.52 19.30
N LYS A 132 7.01 5.73 19.86
CA LYS A 132 7.99 6.15 20.89
C LYS A 132 8.09 5.16 22.05
N LYS A 133 6.98 4.56 22.47
CA LYS A 133 6.96 3.58 23.59
C LYS A 133 7.62 2.25 23.24
N LEU A 134 7.79 1.94 21.96
CA LEU A 134 8.46 0.72 21.48
C LEU A 134 9.98 0.85 21.46
N PHE A 135 10.49 2.09 21.50
CA PHE A 135 11.91 2.38 21.58
C PHE A 135 12.24 2.87 22.99
N PRO A 136 12.69 1.99 23.91
CA PRO A 136 13.23 2.45 25.18
C PRO A 136 14.39 3.39 24.86
N HIS A 137 14.29 4.65 25.27
CA HIS A 137 15.34 5.63 25.03
C HIS A 137 16.59 5.23 25.82
N SER A 138 17.48 4.44 25.23
CA SER A 138 18.89 4.44 25.60
C SER A 138 19.44 5.81 25.19
N SER A 139 19.53 6.70 26.19
CA SER A 139 20.35 7.91 26.27
C SER A 139 20.69 8.62 24.96
N CYS A 140 20.19 9.85 24.85
CA CYS A 140 20.76 10.91 24.03
C CYS A 140 22.30 10.87 24.08
N SER A 141 22.93 10.42 23.00
CA SER A 141 24.37 10.61 22.76
C SER A 141 24.64 10.47 21.27
N GLY A 142 25.20 11.53 20.68
CA GLY A 142 25.98 11.44 19.44
C GLY A 142 25.18 11.34 18.14
N VAL A 143 25.10 12.45 17.43
CA VAL A 143 24.92 12.47 15.97
C VAL A 143 25.98 11.55 15.29
N ARG A 144 25.53 10.65 14.39
CA ARG A 144 26.03 10.34 13.00
C ARG A 144 26.05 8.83 12.69
N PRO A 145 26.06 8.39 11.40
CA PRO A 145 25.98 9.15 10.14
C PRO A 145 24.80 8.74 9.20
N LYS A 146 24.62 9.53 8.13
CA LYS A 146 23.81 9.20 6.96
C LYS A 146 24.16 7.81 6.42
N GLY A 147 23.15 7.00 6.16
CA GLY A 147 23.27 5.80 5.34
C GLY A 147 21.88 5.23 5.14
N ASP A 148 21.26 5.57 4.01
CA ASP A 148 20.20 4.80 3.31
C ASP A 148 19.82 5.53 2.00
N HIS A 149 20.82 6.07 1.29
CA HIS A 149 20.68 6.49 -0.10
C HIS A 149 21.72 5.77 -0.94
N GLU A 150 21.50 4.48 -1.15
CA GLU A 150 22.04 3.76 -2.30
C GLU A 150 20.92 2.91 -2.89
N ASP A 151 20.06 3.55 -3.68
CA ASP A 151 19.47 2.91 -4.84
C ASP A 151 19.93 3.71 -6.06
N ALA A 152 21.21 3.50 -6.40
CA ALA A 152 21.75 3.81 -7.72
C ALA A 152 21.46 2.61 -8.62
N LYS A 153 20.38 2.70 -9.41
CA LYS A 153 20.30 2.23 -10.79
C LYS A 153 19.05 2.74 -11.48
#